data_AF-A0A941NIB2-F1
#
_entry.id   AF-A0A941NIB2-F1
#
_cell.length_a   1.000
_cell.length_b   1.000
_cell.length_c   1.000
_cell.angle_alpha   90.00
_cell.angle_beta   90.00
_cell.angle_gamma   90.00
#
_symmetry.space_group_name_H-M   'P 1'
#
loop_
_entity.id
_entity.type
_entity.pdbx_description
1 polymer ?
#
loop_
_entity_poly.entity_id
_entity_poly.type
_entity_poly.pdbx_seq_one_letter_code
_entity_poly.pdbx_strand_id
1 'polypeptide(L)'
;EDKALAHVLANLDKLVVKAVGESGGYGMLVGPQASQAERDAFAQKLKADPENYIAQPTIQLSTAPTFVGDGVEARHVDLRPFILTGTETKIVPGALTRVALKRGSLVVNSSQGGGSKDTWVLSR
;
A
#
# COMPACT_ATOMS: atom_id res chain seq x y z
N GLU A 1 -4.91 13.89 -20.59
CA GLU A 1 -5.06 13.44 -19.19
C GLU A 1 -6.51 13.45 -18.67
N ASP A 2 -7.40 14.32 -19.18
CA ASP A 2 -8.75 14.56 -18.63
C ASP A 2 -9.63 13.32 -18.42
N LYS A 3 -9.55 12.34 -19.33
CA LYS A 3 -10.32 11.09 -19.20
C LYS A 3 -9.89 10.26 -17.98
N ALA A 4 -8.60 10.25 -17.65
CA ALA A 4 -8.08 9.50 -16.51
C ALA A 4 -8.47 10.17 -15.19
N LEU A 5 -8.31 11.50 -15.10
CA LEU A 5 -8.74 12.25 -13.92
C LEU A 5 -10.25 12.14 -13.68
N ALA A 6 -11.07 12.29 -14.72
CA ALA A 6 -12.52 12.12 -14.61
C ALA A 6 -12.91 10.73 -14.11
N HIS A 7 -12.25 9.68 -14.62
CA HIS A 7 -12.46 8.31 -14.15
C HIS A 7 -12.08 8.14 -12.68
N VAL A 8 -10.93 8.68 -12.25
CA VAL A 8 -10.49 8.62 -10.85
C VAL A 8 -11.47 9.33 -9.94
N LEU A 9 -11.87 10.56 -10.26
CA LEU A 9 -12.82 11.35 -9.46
C LEU A 9 -14.17 10.64 -9.32
N ALA A 10 -14.66 10.00 -10.37
CA ALA A 10 -15.92 9.25 -10.36
C ALA A 10 -15.85 7.92 -9.59
N ASN A 11 -14.65 7.43 -9.24
CA ASN A 11 -14.45 6.12 -8.63
C ASN A 11 -13.53 6.17 -7.39
N LEU A 12 -13.40 7.34 -6.74
CA LEU A 12 -12.54 7.50 -5.56
C LEU A 12 -12.89 6.54 -4.42
N ASP A 13 -14.12 6.04 -4.36
CA ASP A 13 -14.58 5.04 -3.39
C ASP A 13 -14.00 3.64 -3.61
N LYS A 14 -13.42 3.37 -4.78
CA LYS A 14 -12.89 2.04 -5.18
C LYS A 14 -11.37 2.03 -5.36
N LEU A 15 -10.76 3.21 -5.39
CA LEU A 15 -9.35 3.39 -5.73
C LEU A 15 -8.50 3.70 -4.51
N VAL A 16 -7.21 3.36 -4.60
CA VAL A 16 -6.17 3.91 -3.75
C VAL A 16 -5.41 4.95 -4.57
N VAL A 17 -5.35 6.18 -4.08
CA VAL A 17 -4.65 7.29 -4.73
C VAL A 17 -3.43 7.66 -3.90
N LYS A 18 -2.28 7.86 -4.54
CA LYS A 18 -1.00 8.15 -3.88
C LYS A 18 -0.26 9.27 -4.62
N ALA A 19 0.36 10.17 -3.88
CA ALA A 19 1.29 11.13 -4.47
C ALA A 19 2.53 10.43 -5.05
N VAL A 20 3.08 10.95 -6.15
CA VAL A 20 4.22 10.35 -6.87
C VAL A 20 5.54 10.62 -6.15
N GLY A 21 5.71 11.82 -5.59
CA GLY A 21 6.95 12.27 -4.97
C GLY A 21 7.07 11.99 -3.46
N GLU A 22 6.00 11.57 -2.80
CA GLU A 22 6.00 11.40 -1.35
C GLU A 22 6.48 10.00 -0.93
N SER A 23 7.35 9.97 0.08
CA SER A 23 7.77 8.72 0.70
C SER A 23 6.97 8.44 1.97
N GLY A 24 6.78 7.16 2.26
CA GLY A 24 6.25 6.75 3.55
C GLY A 24 4.72 6.74 3.72
N GLY A 25 3.96 6.77 2.62
CA GLY A 25 2.50 6.65 2.64
C GLY A 25 1.76 7.90 3.11
N TYR A 26 2.47 9.03 3.22
CA TYR A 26 1.84 10.35 3.25
C TYR A 26 1.23 10.65 1.87
N GLY A 27 0.23 11.53 1.83
CA GLY A 27 -0.43 11.90 0.56
C GLY A 27 -1.22 10.74 -0.09
N MET A 28 -1.72 9.79 0.71
CA MET A 28 -2.48 8.64 0.24
C MET A 28 -3.95 8.68 0.67
N LEU A 29 -4.86 8.35 -0.25
CA LEU A 29 -6.27 8.06 0.02
C LEU A 29 -6.52 6.57 -0.19
N VAL A 30 -7.06 5.88 0.82
CA VAL A 30 -7.61 4.53 0.66
C VAL A 30 -9.12 4.65 0.50
N GLY A 31 -9.56 4.78 -0.76
CA GLY A 31 -10.94 5.08 -1.14
C GLY A 31 -12.01 4.34 -0.36
N PRO A 32 -12.02 2.99 -0.36
CA PRO A 32 -13.05 2.20 0.31
C PRO A 32 -13.15 2.43 1.83
N GLN A 33 -12.06 2.88 2.48
CA GLN A 33 -12.00 3.11 3.92
C GLN A 33 -12.17 4.59 4.30
N ALA A 34 -12.07 5.50 3.33
CA ALA A 34 -12.23 6.93 3.54
C ALA A 34 -13.70 7.33 3.60
N SER A 35 -14.00 8.29 4.47
CA SER A 35 -15.29 8.98 4.53
C SER A 35 -15.55 9.82 3.28
N GLN A 36 -16.81 10.21 3.05
CA GLN A 36 -17.16 11.08 1.93
C GLN A 36 -16.40 12.42 2.00
N ALA A 37 -16.30 13.02 3.20
CA ALA A 37 -15.60 14.28 3.40
C ALA A 37 -14.10 14.18 3.06
N GLU A 38 -13.45 13.08 3.41
CA GLU A 38 -12.05 12.84 3.05
C GLU A 38 -11.88 12.65 1.54
N ARG A 39 -12.79 11.93 0.87
CA ARG A 39 -12.78 11.77 -0.59
C ARG A 39 -12.99 13.11 -1.29
N ASP A 40 -13.91 13.94 -0.82
CA ASP A 40 -14.19 15.25 -1.41
C ASP A 40 -12.99 16.21 -1.25
N ALA A 41 -12.37 16.21 -0.07
CA ALA A 41 -11.15 16.98 0.16
C ALA A 41 -10.00 16.51 -0.75
N PHE A 42 -9.84 15.20 -0.92
CA PHE A 42 -8.82 14.63 -1.80
C PHE A 42 -9.11 14.91 -3.28
N ALA A 43 -10.38 14.91 -3.69
CA ALA A 43 -10.80 15.28 -5.04
C ALA A 43 -10.37 16.71 -5.41
N GLN A 44 -10.41 17.66 -4.47
CA GLN A 44 -9.91 19.02 -4.71
C GLN A 44 -8.40 19.04 -4.92
N LYS A 45 -7.63 18.25 -4.15
CA LYS A 45 -6.19 18.12 -4.33
C LYS A 45 -5.84 17.55 -5.71
N LEU A 46 -6.56 16.52 -6.15
CA LEU A 46 -6.37 15.92 -7.47
C LEU A 46 -6.67 16.87 -8.62
N LYS A 47 -7.68 17.72 -8.48
CA LYS A 47 -8.00 18.74 -9.50
C LYS A 47 -6.95 19.85 -9.56
N ALA A 48 -6.35 20.20 -8.42
CA ALA A 48 -5.35 21.25 -8.33
C ALA A 48 -4.00 20.83 -8.93
N ASP A 49 -3.62 19.57 -8.80
CA ASP A 49 -2.32 19.05 -9.24
C ASP A 49 -2.40 17.57 -9.65
N PRO A 50 -3.07 17.24 -10.78
CA PRO A 50 -3.36 15.85 -11.15
C PRO A 50 -2.11 15.03 -11.49
N GLU A 51 -1.05 15.65 -12.01
CA GLU A 51 0.17 14.97 -12.46
C GLU A 51 0.99 14.42 -11.28
N ASN A 52 0.80 14.98 -10.10
CA ASN A 52 1.49 14.55 -8.87
C ASN A 52 0.85 13.32 -8.23
N TYR A 53 -0.18 12.72 -8.83
CA TYR A 53 -0.86 11.55 -8.27
C TYR A 53 -0.99 10.39 -9.24
N ILE A 54 -0.97 9.19 -8.68
CA ILE A 54 -1.37 7.96 -9.34
C ILE A 54 -2.55 7.32 -8.61
N ALA A 55 -3.42 6.66 -9.35
CA ALA A 55 -4.53 5.89 -8.80
C ALA A 55 -4.42 4.42 -9.23
N GLN A 56 -4.74 3.52 -8.32
CA GLN A 56 -4.78 2.08 -8.58
C GLN A 56 -6.04 1.47 -7.96
N PRO A 57 -6.58 0.38 -8.53
CA PRO A 57 -7.63 -0.39 -7.88
C PRO A 57 -7.21 -0.83 -6.48
N THR A 58 -8.15 -0.84 -5.54
CA THR A 58 -7.86 -1.36 -4.20
C THR A 58 -7.65 -2.87 -4.28
N ILE A 59 -6.44 -3.32 -3.96
CA ILE A 59 -6.11 -4.75 -3.89
C ILE A 59 -6.30 -5.22 -2.45
N GLN A 60 -6.95 -6.38 -2.28
CA GLN A 60 -6.98 -7.05 -1.00
C GLN A 60 -5.63 -7.72 -0.76
N LEU A 61 -4.83 -7.16 0.15
CA LEU A 61 -3.56 -7.75 0.54
C LEU A 61 -3.81 -9.08 1.27
N SER A 62 -2.96 -10.07 1.02
CA SER A 62 -2.96 -11.30 1.81
C SER A 62 -2.65 -10.98 3.27
N THR A 63 -3.08 -11.86 4.17
CA THR A 63 -2.83 -11.73 5.61
C THR A 63 -1.95 -12.86 6.12
N ALA A 64 -1.09 -12.55 7.09
CA ALA A 64 -0.33 -13.54 7.83
C ALA A 64 -0.68 -13.50 9.33
N PRO A 65 -0.63 -14.65 10.05
CA PRO A 65 -0.79 -14.69 11.49
C PRO A 65 0.21 -13.76 12.19
N THR A 66 -0.28 -12.86 13.04
CA THR A 66 0.52 -11.87 13.73
C THR A 66 0.08 -11.79 15.18
N PHE A 67 1.04 -11.93 16.09
CA PHE A 67 0.80 -11.79 17.51
C PHE A 67 0.62 -10.30 17.83
N VAL A 68 -0.56 -9.93 18.34
CA VAL A 68 -0.98 -8.55 18.61
C VAL A 68 -1.82 -8.53 19.89
N GLY A 69 -1.46 -7.65 20.84
CA GLY A 69 -2.04 -7.70 22.18
C GLY A 69 -1.81 -9.08 22.80
N ASP A 70 -2.91 -9.77 23.12
CA ASP A 70 -2.89 -11.01 23.90
C ASP A 70 -3.11 -12.27 23.04
N GLY A 71 -3.12 -12.14 21.70
CA GLY A 71 -3.48 -13.24 20.81
C GLY A 71 -2.92 -13.14 19.40
N VAL A 72 -3.21 -14.17 18.59
CA VAL A 72 -2.83 -14.25 17.19
C VAL A 72 -4.00 -13.84 16.32
N GLU A 73 -3.81 -12.80 15.50
CA GLU A 73 -4.81 -12.35 14.53
C GLU A 73 -4.22 -12.24 13.13
N ALA A 74 -5.08 -12.25 12.12
CA ALA A 74 -4.71 -11.96 10.74
C ALA A 74 -4.35 -10.47 10.58
N ARG A 75 -3.20 -10.18 9.96
CA ARG A 75 -2.78 -8.82 9.58
C ARG A 75 -2.27 -8.81 8.16
N HIS A 76 -2.56 -7.73 7.42
CA HIS A 76 -2.12 -7.58 6.05
C HIS A 76 -0.60 -7.48 5.98
N VAL A 77 -0.02 -8.19 5.02
CA VAL A 77 1.41 -8.20 4.77
C VAL A 77 1.72 -7.79 3.34
N ASP A 78 2.91 -7.23 3.15
CA ASP A 78 3.50 -7.10 1.83
C ASP A 78 4.92 -7.66 1.81
N LEU A 79 5.39 -7.98 0.60
CA LEU A 79 6.66 -8.66 0.39
C LEU A 79 7.52 -7.84 -0.56
N ARG A 80 8.75 -7.53 -0.13
CA ARG A 80 9.76 -6.88 -0.95
C ARG A 80 10.94 -7.82 -1.19
N PRO A 81 10.94 -8.60 -2.28
CA PRO A 81 12.10 -9.37 -2.70
C PRO A 81 13.20 -8.45 -3.26
N PHE A 82 14.41 -9.00 -3.35
CA PHE A 82 15.58 -8.29 -3.89
C PHE A 82 16.10 -9.03 -5.11
N ILE A 83 16.10 -8.34 -6.25
CA ILE A 83 16.67 -8.81 -7.52
C ILE A 83 18.04 -8.17 -7.67
N LEU A 84 19.06 -9.00 -7.92
CA LEU A 84 20.44 -8.58 -8.16
C LEU A 84 20.74 -8.80 -9.64
N THR A 85 21.15 -7.73 -10.33
CA THR A 85 21.52 -7.78 -11.75
C THR A 85 22.96 -7.32 -11.93
N GLY A 86 23.76 -8.19 -12.52
CA GLY A 86 25.12 -7.92 -13.00
C GLY A 86 25.29 -8.59 -14.37
N THR A 87 26.29 -9.46 -14.51
CA THR A 87 26.43 -10.32 -15.70
C THR A 87 25.23 -11.27 -15.87
N GLU A 88 24.58 -11.62 -14.76
CA GLU A 88 23.35 -12.42 -14.71
C GLU A 88 22.33 -11.72 -13.81
N THR A 89 21.04 -12.04 -13.98
CA THR A 89 19.96 -11.60 -13.09
C THR A 89 19.55 -12.74 -12.18
N LYS A 90 19.59 -12.50 -10.86
CA LYS A 90 19.25 -13.49 -9.82
C LYS A 90 18.33 -12.86 -8.77
N ILE A 91 17.48 -13.69 -8.18
CA ILE A 91 16.68 -13.33 -7.01
C ILE A 91 17.31 -13.98 -5.77
N VAL A 92 17.46 -13.21 -4.70
CA VAL A 92 17.91 -13.76 -3.41
C VAL A 92 16.78 -14.61 -2.83
N PRO A 93 17.06 -15.81 -2.26
CA PRO A 93 16.05 -16.62 -1.56
C PRO A 93 15.71 -15.99 -0.20
N GLY A 94 15.17 -14.78 -0.23
CA GLY A 94 14.82 -13.97 0.92
C GLY A 94 14.13 -12.68 0.50
N ALA A 95 13.43 -12.04 1.44
CA ALA A 95 12.72 -10.79 1.19
C ALA A 95 12.48 -10.06 2.52
N LEU A 96 12.20 -8.75 2.42
CA LEU A 96 11.64 -8.00 3.54
C LEU A 96 10.12 -8.19 3.53
N THR A 97 9.57 -8.90 4.52
CA THR A 97 8.12 -8.90 4.78
C THR A 97 7.78 -7.75 5.71
N ARG A 98 6.80 -6.92 5.34
CA ARG A 98 6.24 -5.89 6.23
C ARG A 98 4.82 -6.25 6.62
N VAL A 99 4.39 -5.80 7.80
CA VAL A 99 3.07 -6.11 8.35
C VAL A 99 2.37 -4.84 8.84
N ALA A 100 1.10 -4.67 8.48
CA ALA A 100 0.25 -3.60 9.01
C ALA A 100 -0.30 -4.03 10.38
N LEU A 101 0.22 -3.49 11.48
CA LEU A 101 -0.13 -3.95 12.83
C LEU A 101 -1.54 -3.53 13.27
N LYS A 102 -2.01 -2.37 12.80
CA LYS A 102 -3.37 -1.88 13.07
C LYS A 102 -4.41 -2.77 12.36
N ARG A 103 -5.41 -3.23 13.10
CA ARG A 103 -6.50 -4.07 12.57
C ARG A 103 -7.18 -3.38 11.38
N GLY A 104 -7.32 -4.11 10.27
CA GLY A 104 -7.95 -3.63 9.02
C GLY A 104 -7.12 -2.62 8.21
N SER A 105 -5.93 -2.23 8.68
CA SER A 105 -5.06 -1.31 7.95
C SER A 105 -4.38 -2.01 6.77
N LEU A 106 -4.30 -1.32 5.64
CA LEU A 106 -3.47 -1.71 4.49
C LEU A 106 -2.10 -1.01 4.51
N VAL A 107 -1.84 -0.16 5.51
CA VAL A 107 -0.60 0.60 5.63
C VAL A 107 0.43 -0.23 6.38
N VAL A 108 1.36 -0.81 5.61
CA VAL A 108 2.49 -1.63 6.12
C VAL A 108 3.75 -0.81 6.42
N ASN A 109 3.71 0.50 6.19
CA ASN A 109 4.90 1.33 6.28
C ASN A 109 5.34 1.58 7.74
N SER A 110 6.63 1.48 8.02
CA SER A 110 7.17 1.53 9.38
C SER A 110 6.95 2.87 10.06
N SER A 111 7.03 3.98 9.33
CA SER A 111 6.78 5.33 9.87
C SER A 111 5.33 5.54 10.34
N GLN A 112 4.41 4.64 9.99
CA GLN A 112 3.00 4.68 10.39
C GLN A 112 2.59 3.45 11.22
N GLY A 113 3.53 2.85 11.96
CA GLY A 113 3.27 1.73 12.85
C GLY A 113 3.24 0.37 12.15
N GLY A 114 3.84 0.25 10.96
CA GLY A 114 4.14 -1.03 10.32
C GLY A 114 5.28 -1.76 11.02
N GLY A 115 5.17 -3.08 11.10
CA GLY A 115 6.25 -3.96 11.57
C GLY A 115 6.93 -4.70 10.41
N SER A 116 7.90 -5.56 10.74
CA SER A 116 8.50 -6.50 9.81
C SER A 116 8.37 -7.94 10.30
N LYS A 117 8.51 -8.88 9.37
CA LYS A 117 8.61 -10.32 9.64
C LYS A 117 9.80 -10.88 8.85
N ASP A 118 10.37 -11.96 9.37
CA ASP A 118 11.30 -12.78 8.60
C ASP A 118 10.57 -13.47 7.44
N THR A 119 11.26 -13.69 6.32
CA THR A 119 10.71 -14.36 5.14
C THR A 119 11.47 -15.64 4.88
N TRP A 120 10.82 -16.78 5.12
CA TRP A 120 11.41 -18.09 4.87
C TRP A 120 11.09 -18.57 3.45
N VAL A 121 12.13 -18.77 2.65
CA VAL A 121 12.05 -19.46 1.35
C VAL A 121 12.59 -20.86 1.54
N LEU A 122 11.70 -21.85 1.53
CA LEU A 122 12.07 -23.25 1.77
C LEU A 122 12.89 -23.78 0.57
N SER A 123 14.00 -24.46 0.84
CA SER A 123 14.67 -25.28 -0.16
C SER A 123 13.78 -26.47 -0.51
N ARG A 124 13.64 -26.76 -1.80
CA ARG A 124 13.06 -28.02 -2.27
C ARG A 124 14.12 -29.10 -2.32
#